data_AF-A0A257P8L8-F1
#
_entry.id   AF-A0A257P8L8-F1
#
_cell.length_a   1.000
_cell.length_b   1.000
_cell.length_c   1.000
_cell.angle_alpha   90.00
_cell.angle_beta   90.00
_cell.angle_gamma   90.00
#
_symmetry.space_group_name_H-M   'P 1'
#
loop_
_entity.id
_entity.type
_entity.pdbx_description
1 polymer ?
#
loop_
_entity_poly.entity_id
_entity_poly.type
_entity_poly.pdbx_seq_one_letter_code
_entity_poly.pdbx_strand_id
1 'polypeptide(L)' 'MNYLFDTNAVIAILKGHEAMVARLRRYKPSAFGLSAIVMHELYFGAFRSERATANLARVENWQS' A
#
# COMPACT_ATOMS: atom_id res chain seq x y z
N MET A 1 17.95 3.66 0.02
CA MET A 1 16.50 3.91 0.17
C MET A 1 16.29 5.36 -0.20
N ASN A 2 15.59 5.63 -1.31
CA ASN A 2 15.55 6.98 -1.90
C ASN A 2 14.14 7.59 -1.87
N TYR A 3 13.11 6.77 -1.65
CA TYR A 3 11.71 7.18 -1.61
C TYR A 3 11.02 6.55 -0.41
N LEU A 4 10.19 7.32 0.29
CA LEU A 4 9.36 6.85 1.40
C LEU A 4 7.89 6.98 1.00
N PHE A 5 7.12 5.91 1.18
CA PHE A 5 5.69 5.96 0.93
C PHE A 5 4.95 6.69 2.04
N ASP A 6 4.05 7.58 1.64
CA ASP A 6 2.98 8.08 2.49
C ASP A 6 1.73 7.19 2.38
N THR A 7 0.78 7.40 3.29
CA THR A 7 -0.47 6.63 3.36
C THR A 7 -1.29 6.71 2.06
N ASN A 8 -1.29 7.86 1.38
CA ASN A 8 -2.07 8.07 0.16
C ASN A 8 -1.48 7.32 -1.04
N ALA A 9 -0.16 7.29 -1.15
CA ALA A 9 0.57 6.54 -2.17
C ALA A 9 0.26 5.04 -2.04
N VAL A 10 0.26 4.50 -0.82
CA VAL A 10 -0.09 3.10 -0.59
C VAL A 10 -1.56 2.83 -0.94
N ILE A 11 -2.49 3.72 -0.57
CA ILE A 11 -3.91 3.59 -0.94
C ILE A 11 -4.09 3.62 -2.47
N ALA A 12 -3.40 4.51 -3.19
CA ALA A 12 -3.48 4.59 -4.64
C ALA A 12 -2.96 3.32 -5.33
N ILE A 13 -1.90 2.72 -4.78
CA ILE A 13 -1.36 1.43 -5.23
C ILE A 13 -2.38 0.32 -4.99
N LEU A 14 -2.96 0.23 -3.79
CA LEU A 14 -3.97 -0.78 -3.42
C LEU A 14 -5.27 -0.67 -4.24
N LYS A 15 -5.61 0.55 -4.69
CA LYS A 15 -6.73 0.81 -5.60
C LYS A 15 -6.40 0.49 -7.07
N GLY A 16 -5.16 0.10 -7.38
CA GLY A 16 -4.75 -0.26 -8.73
C GLY A 16 -4.60 0.93 -9.67
N HIS A 17 -4.25 2.11 -9.15
CA HIS A 17 -4.13 3.31 -9.99
C HIS A 17 -2.99 3.16 -11.02
N GLU A 18 -3.33 2.97 -12.29
CA GLU A 18 -2.40 2.56 -13.34
C GLU A 18 -1.19 3.48 -13.49
N ALA A 19 -1.39 4.79 -13.44
CA ALA A 19 -0.30 5.77 -13.55
C ALA A 19 0.71 5.65 -12.39
N MET A 20 0.23 5.26 -11.20
CA MET A 20 1.08 5.07 -10.02
C MET A 20 1.87 3.77 -10.16
N VAL A 21 1.21 2.68 -10.53
CA VAL A 21 1.84 1.37 -10.76
C VAL A 21 2.89 1.45 -11.87
N ALA A 22 2.57 2.13 -12.99
CA ALA A 22 3.50 2.33 -14.09
C ALA A 22 4.73 3.14 -13.68
N ARG A 23 4.58 4.12 -12.78
CA ARG A 23 5.69 4.90 -12.23
C ARG A 23 6.57 4.07 -11.31
N LEU A 24 5.98 3.22 -10.47
CA LEU A 24 6.71 2.34 -9.55
C LEU A 24 7.54 1.28 -10.28
N ARG A 25 7.04 0.75 -11.38
CA ARG A 25 7.77 -0.22 -12.23
C ARG A 25 9.09 0.32 -12.78
N ARG A 26 9.30 1.64 -12.77
CA ARG A 26 10.56 2.27 -13.22
C ARG A 26 11.67 2.24 -12.18
N TYR A 27 11.37 1.86 -10.94
CA TYR A 27 12.32 1.85 -9.83
C TYR A 27 12.43 0.45 -9.23
N LYS A 28 13.60 0.14 -8.65
CA LYS A 28 13.78 -1.11 -7.91
C LYS A 28 12.98 -1.06 -6.59
N PRO A 29 12.35 -2.17 -6.14
CA PRO A 29 11.64 -2.22 -4.86
C PRO A 29 12.47 -1.74 -3.66
N SER A 30 13.79 -2.02 -3.65
CA SER A 30 14.73 -1.57 -2.62
C SER A 30 14.98 -0.05 -2.58
N ALA A 31 14.51 0.69 -3.58
CA ALA A 31 14.53 2.15 -3.56
C ALA A 31 13.42 2.73 -2.66
N PHE A 32 12.41 1.93 -2.30
CA PHE A 32 11.25 2.35 -1.52
C PHE A 32 11.32 1.83 -0.08
N GLY A 33 11.03 2.72 0.86
CA GLY A 33 10.75 2.37 2.25
C GLY A 33 9.27 2.63 2.57
N LEU A 34 8.76 1.92 3.56
CA LEU A 34 7.49 2.21 4.21
C LEU A 34 7.77 2.48 5.69
N SER A 35 7.29 3.61 6.20
CA SER A 35 7.42 3.91 7.63
C SER A 35 6.56 2.95 8.45
N ALA A 36 7.10 2.45 9.58
CA ALA A 36 6.33 1.63 10.51
C ALA A 36 5.08 2.36 11.04
N ILE A 37 5.14 3.69 11.14
CA ILE A 37 4.00 4.53 11.52
C ILE A 37 2.91 4.50 10.45
N VAL A 38 3.30 4.68 9.18
CA VAL A 38 2.37 4.59 8.03
C VAL A 38 1.76 3.19 7.92
N MET A 39 2.56 2.15 8.20
CA MET A 39 2.06 0.77 8.24
C MET A 39 0.98 0.59 9.34
N HIS A 40 1.18 1.20 10.51
CA HIS A 40 0.21 1.15 11.61
C HIS A 40 -1.08 1.93 11.28
N GLU A 41 -0.96 3.11 10.66
CA GLU A 41 -2.10 3.90 10.18
C GLU A 41 -2.91 3.16 9.11
N LEU A 42 -2.24 2.49 8.18
CA LEU A 42 -2.90 1.67 7.15
C LEU A 42 -3.65 0.49 7.77
N TYR A 43 -3.04 -0.20 8.74
CA TYR A 43 -3.67 -1.32 9.42
C TYR A 43 -4.91 -0.87 10.21
N PHE A 44 -4.78 0.21 10.96
CA PHE A 44 -5.90 0.78 11.73
C PHE A 44 -7.00 1.33 10.82
N GLY A 45 -6.63 2.02 9.74
CA GLY A 45 -7.56 2.57 8.74
C GLY A 45 -8.28 1.47 7.94
N ALA A 46 -7.61 0.36 7.62
CA ALA A 46 -8.23 -0.79 6.98
C ALA A 46 -9.25 -1.49 7.90
N PHE A 47 -8.94 -1.58 9.21
CA PHE A 47 -9.86 -2.10 10.23
C PHE A 47 -11.08 -1.19 10.48
N ARG A 48 -10.89 0.13 10.37
CA ARG A 48 -11.94 1.13 10.66
C ARG A 48 -12.77 1.54 9.43
N SER A 49 -12.42 1.07 8.23
CA SER A 49 -13.16 1.35 7.00
C SER A 49 -14.35 0.40 6.82
N GLU A 50 -15.54 0.92 6.48
CA GLU A 50 -16.80 0.20 6.17
C GLU A 50 -16.69 -0.92 5.09
N ARG A 51 -15.52 -1.14 4.49
CA ARG A 51 -15.21 -2.21 3.53
C ARG A 51 -14.12 -3.17 4.02
N ALA A 52 -13.99 -3.36 5.33
CA ALA A 52 -12.97 -4.19 5.98
C ALA A 52 -12.84 -5.58 5.33
N THR A 53 -13.94 -6.27 5.05
CA THR A 53 -13.94 -7.64 4.52
C THR A 53 -13.35 -7.77 3.11
N ALA A 54 -13.53 -6.77 2.24
CA ALA A 54 -13.01 -6.79 0.87
C ALA A 54 -11.52 -6.40 0.78
N ASN A 55 -11.04 -5.57 1.72
CA ASN A 55 -9.63 -5.21 1.81
C ASN A 55 -8.81 -6.30 2.53
N LEU A 56 -9.37 -6.98 3.54
CA LEU A 56 -8.72 -8.13 4.20
C LEU A 56 -8.46 -9.28 3.21
N ALA A 57 -9.44 -9.63 2.37
CA ALA A 57 -9.27 -10.69 1.37
C ALA A 57 -8.16 -10.41 0.34
N ARG A 58 -7.87 -9.13 0.05
CA ARG A 58 -6.77 -8.73 -0.85
C ARG A 58 -5.40 -8.82 -0.18
N VAL A 59 -5.33 -8.67 1.13
CA VAL A 59 -4.08 -8.80 1.91
C VAL A 59 -3.77 -10.28 2.15
N GLU A 60 -4.78 -11.12 2.39
CA GLU A 60 -4.59 -12.58 2.56
C GLU A 60 -4.11 -13.27 1.27
N ASN A 61 -4.65 -12.90 0.11
CA ASN A 61 -4.20 -13.43 -1.19
C ASN A 61 -2.79 -12.99 -1.61
N TRP A 62 -2.11 -12.14 -0.84
CA TRP A 62 -0.72 -11.75 -1.08
C TRP A 62 0.29 -12.69 -0.40
N GLN A 63 -0.17 -13.66 0.39
CA GLN A 63 0.67 -14.65 1.08
C GLN A 63 0.62 -16.06 0.46
N SER A 64 -0.12 -16.28 -0.63
CA SER A 64 -0.17 -17.57 -1.35
C SER A 64 0.76 -17.60 -2.56
#